data_AF-A0A522TPH3-F1
#
_entry.id   AF-A0A522TPH3-F1
#
_cell.length_a   1.000
_cell.length_b   1.000
_cell.length_c   1.000
_cell.angle_alpha   90.00
_cell.angle_beta   90.00
_cell.angle_gamma   90.00
#
_symmetry.space_group_name_H-M   'P 1'
#
loop_
_entity.id
_entity.type
_entity.pdbx_description
1 polymer ?
#
loop_
_entity_poly.entity_id
_entity_poly.type
_entity_poly.pdbx_seq_one_letter_code
_entity_poly.pdbx_strand_id
1 'polypeptide(L)'
;MNERPTWSCYDDAVERHGKKVPAGVWYHGLKDGKADMPPIPTDTWICGPLHVEATTANQEDGDHGRLLRYRNVSGNWKPWAMPMQMLAGDGVEVLAVLLADGLALDRKNKGRILDYINSQFTRKRMRAATTTGW
;
A
#
# COMPACT_ATOMS: atom_id res chain seq x y z
N MET A 1 5.43 -20.89 -5.19
CA MET A 1 4.97 -20.41 -3.86
C MET A 1 5.76 -19.14 -3.59
N ASN A 2 5.14 -17.98 -3.43
CA ASN A 2 5.91 -16.75 -3.20
C ASN A 2 6.73 -16.87 -1.90
N GLU A 3 7.99 -16.43 -1.96
CA GLU A 3 8.91 -16.35 -0.84
C GLU A 3 8.33 -15.42 0.24
N ARG A 4 8.38 -15.82 1.52
CA ARG A 4 7.92 -15.01 2.67
C ARG A 4 9.16 -14.46 3.40
N PRO A 5 9.15 -13.21 3.91
CA PRO A 5 8.04 -12.28 3.92
C PRO A 5 7.80 -11.58 2.57
N THR A 6 6.54 -11.34 2.23
CA THR A 6 6.19 -10.61 0.99
C THR A 6 4.90 -9.83 1.11
N TRP A 7 4.79 -8.79 0.30
CA TRP A 7 3.57 -8.02 0.09
C TRP A 7 2.78 -8.58 -1.07
N SER A 8 1.45 -8.53 -1.00
CA SER A 8 0.59 -8.84 -2.14
C SER A 8 -0.64 -7.94 -2.11
N CYS A 9 -1.08 -7.47 -3.28
CA CYS A 9 -2.30 -6.70 -3.43
C CYS A 9 -3.24 -7.48 -4.36
N TYR A 10 -4.44 -7.79 -3.88
CA TYR A 10 -5.48 -8.47 -4.66
C TYR A 10 -6.60 -7.47 -4.96
N ASP A 11 -6.97 -7.32 -6.23
CA ASP A 11 -8.04 -6.40 -6.65
C ASP A 11 -9.44 -6.94 -6.31
N ASP A 12 -9.55 -8.26 -6.22
CA ASP A 12 -10.77 -8.99 -5.90
C ASP A 12 -10.54 -9.97 -4.74
N ALA A 13 -11.65 -10.45 -4.16
CA ALA A 13 -11.58 -11.47 -3.12
C ALA A 13 -10.96 -12.76 -3.68
N VAL A 14 -10.01 -13.32 -2.95
CA VAL A 14 -9.27 -14.53 -3.36
C VAL A 14 -9.54 -15.68 -2.40
N GLU A 15 -9.36 -16.92 -2.87
CA GLU A 15 -9.39 -18.09 -2.01
C GLU A 15 -8.00 -18.39 -1.46
N ARG A 16 -7.88 -18.49 -0.14
CA ARG A 16 -6.65 -18.80 0.59
C ARG A 16 -6.95 -19.82 1.68
N HIS A 17 -6.23 -20.93 1.67
CA HIS A 17 -6.40 -22.01 2.66
C HIS A 17 -7.86 -22.49 2.79
N GLY A 18 -8.57 -22.64 1.66
CA GLY A 18 -9.98 -23.06 1.63
C GLY A 18 -10.97 -22.03 2.16
N LYS A 19 -10.54 -20.78 2.38
CA LYS A 19 -11.38 -19.67 2.83
C LYS A 19 -11.33 -18.53 1.82
N LYS A 20 -12.49 -17.96 1.52
CA LYS A 20 -12.57 -16.71 0.76
C LYS A 20 -12.12 -15.56 1.67
N VAL A 21 -11.09 -14.85 1.25
CA VAL A 21 -10.54 -13.69 1.96
C VAL A 21 -10.79 -12.41 1.15
N PRO A 22 -10.93 -11.24 1.80
CA PRO A 22 -11.23 -9.99 1.11
C PRO A 22 -10.09 -9.56 0.17
N ALA A 23 -10.48 -8.78 -0.85
CA ALA A 23 -9.56 -8.02 -1.67
C ALA A 23 -8.70 -7.07 -0.80
N GLY A 24 -7.51 -6.75 -1.27
CA GLY A 24 -6.69 -5.70 -0.70
C GLY A 24 -5.23 -6.03 -0.54
N VAL A 25 -4.55 -5.19 0.24
CA VAL A 25 -3.14 -5.36 0.58
C VAL A 25 -3.00 -6.33 1.74
N TRP A 26 -2.15 -7.32 1.54
CA TRP A 26 -1.79 -8.34 2.50
C TRP A 26 -0.29 -8.35 2.76
N TYR A 27 0.07 -8.58 4.01
CA TYR A 27 1.42 -8.97 4.39
C TYR A 27 1.45 -10.46 4.69
N HIS A 28 2.25 -11.20 3.91
CA HIS A 28 2.48 -12.61 4.08
C HIS A 28 3.81 -12.80 4.80
N GLY A 29 3.75 -12.91 6.13
CA GLY A 29 4.92 -13.01 7.00
C GLY A 29 5.17 -14.41 7.54
N LEU A 30 6.19 -14.48 8.39
CA LEU A 30 6.52 -15.60 9.28
C LEU A 30 6.52 -15.05 10.72
N LYS A 31 5.95 -15.81 11.65
CA LYS A 31 6.14 -15.59 13.08
C LYS A 31 7.04 -16.67 13.63
N ASP A 32 7.89 -16.31 14.59
CA ASP A 32 8.71 -17.29 15.30
C ASP A 32 7.80 -18.32 15.98
N GLY A 33 8.15 -19.59 15.81
CA GLY A 33 7.55 -20.67 16.58
C GLY A 33 7.95 -20.55 18.06
N LYS A 34 7.28 -21.32 18.93
CA LYS A 34 7.87 -21.58 20.25
C LYS A 34 9.15 -22.41 20.05
N ALA A 35 10.06 -22.40 21.04
CA ALA A 35 11.34 -23.11 20.97
C ALA A 35 11.22 -24.50 20.32
N ASP A 36 12.09 -24.75 19.34
CA ASP A 36 12.15 -25.94 18.47
C ASP A 36 11.01 -26.19 17.47
N MET A 37 10.09 -25.24 17.27
CA MET A 37 9.10 -25.30 16.18
C MET A 37 9.51 -24.44 14.97
N PRO A 38 9.24 -24.91 13.73
CA PRO A 38 9.48 -24.10 12.54
C PRO A 38 8.64 -22.81 12.55
N PRO A 39 9.10 -21.74 11.87
CA PRO A 39 8.35 -20.49 11.76
C PRO A 39 6.94 -20.72 11.21
N ILE A 40 5.95 -20.07 11.83
CA ILE A 40 4.54 -20.22 11.49
C ILE A 40 4.20 -19.17 10.41
N PRO A 41 3.73 -19.58 9.21
CA PRO A 41 3.25 -18.65 8.20
C PRO A 41 2.04 -17.85 8.70
N THR A 42 2.06 -16.54 8.46
CA THR A 42 0.96 -15.64 8.82
C THR A 42 0.51 -14.81 7.63
N ASP A 43 -0.80 -14.65 7.48
CA ASP A 43 -1.39 -13.78 6.46
C ASP A 43 -2.18 -12.68 7.18
N THR A 44 -1.76 -11.43 7.00
CA THR A 44 -2.37 -10.27 7.65
C THR A 44 -2.94 -9.33 6.60
N TRP A 45 -4.25 -9.12 6.62
CA TRP A 45 -4.92 -8.09 5.81
C TRP A 45 -4.62 -6.72 6.41
N ILE A 46 -4.25 -5.76 5.56
CA ILE A 46 -3.79 -4.43 5.99
C ILE A 46 -4.78 -3.35 5.59
N CYS A 47 -5.19 -3.34 4.32
CA CYS A 47 -6.21 -2.44 3.81
C CYS A 47 -6.85 -2.98 2.54
N GLY A 48 -7.87 -2.30 2.04
CA GLY A 48 -8.44 -2.55 0.72
C GLY A 48 -7.41 -2.37 -0.39
N PRO A 49 -7.79 -2.62 -1.66
CA PRO A 49 -6.84 -2.56 -2.78
C PRO A 49 -6.16 -1.19 -2.85
N LEU A 50 -4.83 -1.19 -2.78
CA LEU A 50 -3.98 -0.02 -2.89
C LEU A 50 -2.75 -0.40 -3.70
N HIS A 51 -2.49 0.34 -4.77
CA HIS A 51 -1.35 0.18 -5.66
C HIS A 51 -0.49 1.42 -5.63
N VAL A 52 0.82 1.23 -5.70
CA VAL A 52 1.76 2.30 -6.03
C VAL A 52 2.07 2.16 -7.51
N GLU A 53 1.59 3.10 -8.33
CA GLU A 53 1.68 3.01 -9.79
C GLU A 53 2.95 3.63 -10.35
N ALA A 54 3.45 4.68 -9.69
CA ALA A 54 4.68 5.36 -10.07
C ALA A 54 5.31 6.11 -8.91
N THR A 55 6.61 6.39 -9.06
CA THR A 55 7.29 7.46 -8.33
C THR A 55 7.21 8.74 -9.15
N THR A 56 6.79 9.82 -8.53
CA THR A 56 6.70 11.15 -9.14
C THR A 56 7.90 12.00 -8.72
N ALA A 57 8.42 12.81 -9.64
CA ALA A 57 9.42 13.86 -9.37
C ALA A 57 9.06 15.10 -10.19
N ASN A 58 9.31 16.30 -9.64
CA ASN A 58 9.24 17.55 -10.40
C ASN A 58 10.47 17.71 -11.34
N GLN A 59 10.49 18.77 -12.17
CA GLN A 59 11.56 18.96 -13.17
C GLN A 59 12.95 19.22 -12.56
N GLU A 60 13.01 19.68 -11.32
CA GLU A 60 14.25 19.99 -10.59
C GLU A 60 14.67 18.85 -9.63
N ASP A 61 14.04 17.66 -9.71
CA ASP A 61 14.24 16.54 -8.79
C ASP A 61 14.02 16.90 -7.29
N GLY A 62 13.26 17.96 -6.99
CA GLY A 62 13.01 18.45 -5.62
C GLY A 62 11.78 17.85 -4.93
N ASP A 63 10.66 17.71 -5.65
CA ASP A 63 9.41 17.22 -5.08
C ASP A 63 9.14 15.76 -5.48
N HIS A 64 9.51 14.85 -4.59
CA HIS A 64 9.25 13.42 -4.76
C HIS A 64 7.90 13.00 -4.18
N GLY A 65 7.20 12.12 -4.89
CA GLY A 65 5.92 11.56 -4.46
C GLY A 65 5.71 10.12 -4.91
N ARG A 66 4.56 9.57 -4.54
CA ARG A 66 4.03 8.28 -5.01
C ARG A 66 2.67 8.51 -5.63
N LEU A 67 2.50 8.08 -6.89
CA LEU A 67 1.17 7.97 -7.45
C LEU A 67 0.52 6.70 -6.92
N LEU A 68 -0.47 6.88 -6.05
CA LEU A 68 -1.29 5.80 -5.51
C LEU A 68 -2.54 5.62 -6.36
N ARG A 69 -3.01 4.38 -6.49
CA ARG A 69 -4.36 4.05 -6.98
C ARG A 69 -5.00 3.07 -6.01
N TYR A 70 -6.11 3.46 -5.38
CA TYR A 70 -6.77 2.62 -4.38
C TYR A 70 -8.28 2.57 -4.57
N ARG A 71 -8.90 1.53 -4.02
CA ARG A 71 -10.34 1.26 -4.18
C ARG A 71 -11.07 1.60 -2.89
N ASN A 72 -12.04 2.50 -2.98
CA ASN A 72 -12.85 2.87 -1.82
C ASN A 72 -13.94 1.83 -1.50
N VAL A 73 -14.64 2.00 -0.37
CA VAL A 73 -15.75 1.13 0.06
C VAL A 73 -16.89 1.02 -0.95
N SER A 74 -17.09 2.01 -1.82
CA SER A 74 -18.07 1.97 -2.92
C SER A 74 -17.57 1.22 -4.15
N GLY A 75 -16.32 0.73 -4.14
CA GLY A 75 -15.71 0.01 -5.24
C GLY A 75 -15.06 0.88 -6.31
N ASN A 76 -15.01 2.20 -6.14
CA ASN A 76 -14.44 3.14 -7.09
C ASN A 76 -12.92 3.28 -6.90
N TRP A 77 -12.19 3.29 -8.02
CA TRP A 77 -10.75 3.55 -8.02
C TRP A 77 -10.47 5.06 -7.95
N LYS A 78 -9.55 5.44 -7.07
CA LYS A 78 -9.13 6.81 -6.83
C LYS A 78 -7.62 6.93 -7.04
N PRO A 79 -7.16 7.79 -7.96
CA PRO A 79 -5.75 8.15 -8.05
C PRO A 79 -5.42 9.23 -7.01
N TRP A 80 -4.24 9.17 -6.42
CA TRP A 80 -3.74 10.23 -5.56
C TRP A 80 -2.22 10.35 -5.66
N ALA A 81 -1.74 11.53 -6.03
CA ALA A 81 -0.32 11.87 -5.97
C ALA A 81 0.05 12.21 -4.53
N MET A 82 0.51 11.22 -3.78
CA MET A 82 0.91 11.35 -2.38
C MET A 82 2.33 11.96 -2.30
N PRO A 83 2.50 13.14 -1.66
CA PRO A 83 3.82 13.69 -1.36
C PRO A 83 4.62 12.77 -0.43
N MET A 84 5.90 12.50 -0.75
CA MET A 84 6.76 11.68 0.11
C MET A 84 7.02 12.32 1.48
N GLN A 85 6.96 13.66 1.59
CA GLN A 85 7.12 14.38 2.86
C GLN A 85 6.09 13.94 3.91
N MET A 86 4.91 13.48 3.49
CA MET A 86 3.88 12.95 4.41
C MET A 86 4.29 11.63 5.09
N LEU A 87 5.36 10.98 4.63
CA LEU A 87 5.97 9.80 5.28
C LEU A 87 7.03 10.17 6.33
N ALA A 88 7.37 11.45 6.54
CA ALA A 88 8.42 11.85 7.47
C ALA A 88 8.04 11.63 8.95
N GLY A 89 6.74 11.58 9.26
CA GLY A 89 6.20 11.34 10.59
C GLY A 89 5.57 9.96 10.75
N ASP A 90 4.53 9.87 11.58
CA ASP A 90 3.75 8.63 11.82
C ASP A 90 2.72 8.32 10.71
N GLY A 91 2.74 9.12 9.63
CA GLY A 91 1.88 9.01 8.46
C GLY A 91 0.39 9.22 8.74
N VAL A 92 0.03 9.88 9.85
CA VAL A 92 -1.37 10.26 10.13
C VAL A 92 -1.99 11.05 8.98
N GLU A 93 -1.23 11.95 8.36
CA GLU A 93 -1.71 12.74 7.23
C GLU A 93 -2.06 11.86 6.02
N VAL A 94 -1.25 10.82 5.74
CA VAL A 94 -1.54 9.84 4.68
C VAL A 94 -2.82 9.07 5.00
N LEU A 95 -2.92 8.57 6.25
CA LEU A 95 -4.08 7.80 6.69
C LEU A 95 -5.36 8.63 6.68
N ALA A 96 -5.29 9.93 7.00
CA ALA A 96 -6.43 10.82 6.99
C ALA A 96 -7.04 10.96 5.58
N VAL A 97 -6.21 11.16 4.56
CA VAL A 97 -6.66 11.23 3.16
C VAL A 97 -7.29 9.91 2.73
N LEU A 98 -6.59 8.79 2.95
CA LEU A 98 -7.09 7.46 2.55
C LEU A 98 -8.42 7.11 3.24
N LEU A 99 -8.57 7.43 4.53
CA LEU A 99 -9.83 7.22 5.26
C LEU A 99 -10.94 8.15 4.78
N ALA A 100 -10.63 9.42 4.50
CA ALA A 100 -11.60 10.39 3.98
C ALA A 100 -12.16 9.94 2.61
N ASP A 101 -11.31 9.38 1.75
CA ASP A 101 -11.74 8.82 0.46
C ASP A 101 -12.38 7.42 0.59
N GLY A 102 -12.46 6.88 1.80
CA GLY A 102 -13.18 5.65 2.11
C GLY A 102 -12.38 4.38 1.82
N LEU A 103 -11.05 4.40 1.92
CA LEU A 103 -10.27 3.17 1.92
C LEU A 103 -10.49 2.39 3.22
N ALA A 104 -10.94 1.14 3.12
CA ALA A 104 -11.02 0.25 4.28
C ALA A 104 -9.62 -0.14 4.76
N LEU A 105 -9.37 -0.12 6.07
CA LEU A 105 -8.07 -0.50 6.65
C LEU A 105 -8.17 -1.19 8.01
N ASP A 106 -7.17 -2.00 8.33
CA ASP A 106 -6.96 -2.54 9.67
C ASP A 106 -6.24 -1.52 10.55
N ARG A 107 -6.98 -0.93 11.48
CA ARG A 107 -6.46 0.10 12.39
C ARG A 107 -5.32 -0.42 13.28
N LYS A 108 -5.28 -1.71 13.59
CA LYS A 108 -4.21 -2.32 14.41
C LYS A 108 -2.89 -2.38 13.65
N ASN A 109 -2.97 -2.53 12.33
CA ASN A 109 -1.82 -2.64 11.44
C ASN A 109 -1.65 -1.40 10.55
N LYS A 110 -2.21 -0.23 10.92
CA LYS A 110 -2.18 0.98 10.08
C LYS A 110 -0.77 1.43 9.66
N GLY A 111 0.24 1.25 10.52
CA GLY A 111 1.63 1.60 10.18
C GLY A 111 2.18 0.80 9.00
N ARG A 112 1.70 -0.44 8.82
CA ARG A 112 2.08 -1.31 7.71
C ARG A 112 1.61 -0.80 6.35
N ILE A 113 0.64 0.12 6.30
CA ILE A 113 0.26 0.79 5.05
C ILE A 113 1.42 1.66 4.56
N LEU A 114 2.07 2.38 5.48
CA LEU A 114 3.21 3.24 5.17
C LEU A 114 4.41 2.40 4.74
N ASP A 115 4.68 1.29 5.46
CA ASP A 115 5.71 0.32 5.10
C ASP A 115 5.46 -0.26 3.70
N TYR A 116 4.20 -0.61 3.40
CA TYR A 116 3.81 -1.11 2.09
C TYR A 116 4.09 -0.06 1.00
N ILE A 117 3.60 1.16 1.15
CA ILE A 117 3.80 2.26 0.18
C ILE A 117 5.29 2.55 -0.03
N ASN A 118 6.07 2.61 1.05
CA ASN A 118 7.50 2.92 0.98
C ASN A 118 8.31 1.78 0.34
N SER A 119 7.95 0.53 0.60
CA SER A 119 8.63 -0.66 0.06
C SER A 119 8.30 -0.95 -1.41
N GLN A 120 7.27 -0.34 -1.99
CA GLN A 120 6.96 -0.52 -3.41
C GLN A 120 7.99 0.22 -4.28
N PHE A 121 8.87 -0.54 -4.93
CA PHE A 121 9.74 -0.03 -5.98
C PHE A 121 9.05 -0.16 -7.34
N THR A 122 8.48 0.94 -7.83
CA THR A 122 7.92 0.99 -9.18
C THR A 122 9.03 1.28 -10.20
N ARG A 123 9.10 0.48 -11.28
CA ARG A 123 10.03 0.77 -12.40
C ARG A 123 9.55 1.92 -13.30
N LYS A 124 8.28 2.33 -13.17
CA LYS A 124 7.68 3.44 -13.92
C LYS A 124 7.92 4.76 -13.14
N ARG A 125 8.79 5.62 -13.68
CA ARG A 125 8.92 7.02 -13.24
C ARG A 125 7.98 7.89 -14.07
N MET A 126 7.08 8.63 -13.43
CA MET A 126 6.27 9.65 -14.08
C MET A 126 6.85 11.03 -13.78
N ARG A 127 7.05 11.84 -14.81
CA ARG A 127 7.41 13.26 -14.65
C ARG A 127 6.14 14.06 -14.38
N ALA A 128 6.12 14.85 -13.31
CA ALA A 128 5.08 15.85 -13.14
C ALA A 128 5.28 16.92 -14.22
N ALA A 129 4.30 17.08 -15.11
CA ALA A 129 4.31 18.17 -16.07
C ALA A 129 3.82 19.44 -15.38
N THR A 130 4.74 20.29 -14.95
CA THR A 130 4.39 21.69 -14.68
C THR A 130 4.27 22.38 -16.04
N THR A 131 3.06 22.46 -16.57
CA THR A 131 2.74 23.42 -17.63
C THR A 131 1.66 24.34 -17.10
N THR A 132 2.09 25.40 -16.41
CA THR A 132 1.39 26.68 -16.47
C THR A 132 1.73 27.31 -17.81
N GLY A 133 0.73 27.48 -18.68
CA GLY A 133 0.91 28.09 -19.99
C GLY A 133 -0.42 28.45 -20.65
N TRP A 134 -0.96 29.60 -20.21
CA TRP A 134 -2.02 30.47 -20.75
C TRP A 134 -3.47 30.01 -20.75
#